data_AF-A0A931S9H8-F1
#
_entry.id   AF-A0A931S9H8-F1
#
_cell.length_a   1.000
_cell.length_b   1.000
_cell.length_c   1.000
_cell.angle_alpha   90.00
_cell.angle_beta   90.00
_cell.angle_gamma   90.00
#
_symmetry.space_group_name_H-M   'P 1'
#
loop_
_entity.id
_entity.type
_entity.pdbx_description
1 polymer ?
#
loop_
_entity_poly.entity_id
_entity_poly.type
_entity_poly.pdbx_seq_one_letter_code
_entity_poly.pdbx_strand_id
1 'polypeptide(L)'
;MKSTSALTKPLPDNRKLSSGGFTLIEIIVILAVISILVAILTPTVLKYIDEARTSRTQEDVKVINAMLNDLVKDTGQYPGNKLAGRTFICGPGTQPSTGVVWCTAANSRLLSNHLLINDPDEDGSPGEATDDYRPTGNFRWKGPYLQTLDPDPWGNAYAINASTLVGGNTSPTWVVSPGPDGVFQTATTDTSLSGDDIGVRIK
;
A
#
# COMPACT_ATOMS: atom_id res chain seq x y z
N MET A 1 -21.08 94.33 -10.97
CA MET A 1 -21.87 93.23 -11.58
C MET A 1 -21.71 92.00 -10.70
N LYS A 2 -22.79 91.23 -10.55
CA LYS A 2 -23.06 90.30 -9.45
C LYS A 2 -22.04 89.15 -9.37
N SER A 3 -21.63 88.86 -8.13
CA SER A 3 -20.94 87.65 -7.72
C SER A 3 -21.88 86.45 -7.86
N THR A 4 -21.52 85.50 -8.71
CA THR A 4 -22.18 84.19 -8.82
C THR A 4 -21.26 83.14 -8.20
N SER A 5 -21.49 82.87 -6.92
CA SER A 5 -20.86 81.79 -6.16
C SER A 5 -21.55 80.46 -6.53
N ALA A 6 -20.81 79.57 -7.19
CA ALA A 6 -21.30 78.23 -7.54
C ALA A 6 -21.34 77.35 -6.29
N LEU A 7 -22.52 76.79 -6.01
CA LEU A 7 -22.82 75.99 -4.83
C LEU A 7 -22.37 74.54 -5.06
N THR A 8 -21.14 74.22 -4.68
CA THR A 8 -20.61 72.85 -4.71
C THR A 8 -21.26 72.00 -3.63
N LYS A 9 -22.13 71.07 -4.06
CA LYS A 9 -22.73 70.04 -3.21
C LYS A 9 -21.63 69.10 -2.67
N PRO A 10 -21.51 68.89 -1.35
CA PRO A 10 -20.53 67.96 -0.81
C PRO A 10 -20.87 66.52 -1.21
N LEU A 11 -19.84 65.75 -1.57
CA LEU A 11 -19.94 64.33 -1.88
C LEU A 11 -20.36 63.53 -0.63
N PRO A 12 -21.14 62.46 -0.78
CA PRO A 12 -21.59 61.65 0.35
C PRO A 12 -20.39 61.03 1.09
N ASP A 13 -20.40 61.21 2.40
CA ASP A 13 -19.40 60.73 3.35
C ASP A 13 -19.39 59.19 3.37
N ASN A 14 -18.24 58.61 3.02
CA ASN A 14 -18.03 57.18 2.93
C ASN A 14 -17.89 56.64 4.37
N ARG A 15 -19.02 56.23 4.97
CA ARG A 15 -19.03 55.61 6.32
C ARG A 15 -18.06 54.44 6.32
N LYS A 16 -16.92 54.62 6.98
CA LYS A 16 -16.00 53.53 7.30
C LYS A 16 -16.79 52.49 8.10
N LEU A 17 -17.06 51.33 7.51
CA LEU A 17 -17.47 50.16 8.25
C LEU A 17 -16.42 49.94 9.34
N SER A 18 -16.81 50.01 10.61
CA SER A 18 -15.88 49.84 11.71
C SER A 18 -15.27 48.44 11.61
N SER A 19 -13.99 48.38 11.26
CA SER A 19 -13.19 47.18 11.41
C SER A 19 -13.00 46.93 12.91
N GLY A 20 -13.90 46.15 13.51
CA GLY A 20 -13.70 45.63 14.85
C GLY A 20 -12.45 44.74 14.87
N GLY A 21 -11.48 45.05 15.72
CA GLY A 21 -10.30 44.23 15.92
C GLY A 21 -10.60 43.06 16.86
N PHE A 22 -10.02 41.89 16.59
CA PHE A 22 -10.05 40.74 17.49
C PHE A 22 -9.30 41.05 18.79
N THR A 23 -9.87 40.62 19.92
CA THR A 23 -9.21 40.78 21.22
C THR A 23 -8.29 39.59 21.52
N LEU A 24 -7.21 39.83 22.28
CA LEU A 24 -6.28 38.76 22.70
C LEU A 24 -7.02 37.65 23.48
N ILE A 25 -7.98 38.05 24.32
CA ILE A 25 -8.75 37.12 25.15
C ILE A 25 -9.64 36.19 24.31
N GLU A 26 -10.18 36.69 23.20
CA GLU A 26 -11.05 35.92 22.30
C GLU A 26 -10.28 34.79 21.62
N ILE A 27 -9.04 35.05 21.19
CA ILE A 27 -8.16 34.01 20.62
C ILE A 27 -7.72 33.01 21.69
N ILE A 28 -7.44 33.44 22.93
CA ILE A 28 -7.05 32.52 24.01
C ILE A 28 -8.17 31.54 24.34
N VAL A 29 -9.42 32.03 24.46
CA VAL A 29 -10.58 31.17 24.74
C VAL A 29 -10.84 30.19 23.60
N ILE A 30 -10.73 30.65 22.34
CA ILE A 30 -10.92 29.79 21.17
C ILE A 30 -9.88 28.66 21.15
N LEU A 31 -8.60 28.98 21.35
CA LEU A 31 -7.53 27.98 21.37
C LEU A 31 -7.68 26.99 22.53
N ALA A 32 -8.14 27.46 23.70
CA ALA A 32 -8.45 26.60 24.83
C ALA A 32 -9.53 25.57 24.46
N VAL A 33 -10.63 25.98 23.82
CA VAL A 33 -11.70 25.06 23.42
C VAL A 33 -11.25 24.10 22.30
N ILE A 34 -10.52 24.60 21.29
CA ILE A 34 -10.00 23.76 20.19
C ILE A 34 -9.05 22.68 20.73
N SER A 35 -8.14 23.04 21.65
CA SER A 35 -7.19 22.07 22.21
C SER A 35 -7.88 20.93 22.98
N ILE A 36 -8.92 21.25 23.77
CA ILE A 36 -9.72 20.25 24.49
C ILE A 36 -10.42 19.32 23.50
N LEU A 37 -11.01 19.87 22.43
CA LEU A 37 -11.71 19.09 21.42
C LEU A 37 -10.74 18.18 20.64
N VAL A 38 -9.58 18.68 20.23
CA VAL A 38 -8.55 17.88 19.56
C VAL A 38 -8.05 16.76 20.47
N ALA A 39 -7.81 17.03 21.76
CA ALA A 39 -7.34 16.02 22.71
C ALA A 39 -8.30 14.82 22.82
N ILE A 40 -9.62 15.08 22.79
CA ILE A 40 -10.64 14.04 22.86
C ILE A 40 -10.77 13.28 21.54
N LEU A 41 -10.69 13.97 20.40
CA LEU A 41 -10.89 13.36 19.08
C LEU A 41 -9.69 12.56 18.57
N THR A 42 -8.47 12.94 18.95
CA THR A 42 -7.22 12.36 18.44
C THR A 42 -7.17 10.82 18.52
N PRO A 43 -7.40 10.16 19.68
CA PRO A 43 -7.31 8.70 19.77
C PRO A 43 -8.32 7.99 18.86
N THR A 44 -9.51 8.57 18.69
CA THR A 44 -10.55 8.02 17.81
C THR A 44 -10.15 8.11 16.35
N VAL A 45 -9.59 9.24 15.91
CA VAL A 45 -9.10 9.40 14.53
C VAL A 45 -7.96 8.42 14.22
N LEU A 46 -7.01 8.25 15.15
CA LEU A 46 -5.91 7.30 14.98
C LEU A 46 -6.42 5.87 14.80
N LYS A 47 -7.38 5.45 15.62
CA LYS A 47 -8.01 4.13 15.50
C LYS A 47 -8.63 3.92 14.11
N TYR A 48 -9.36 4.91 13.58
CA TYR A 48 -9.96 4.80 12.24
C TYR A 48 -8.90 4.72 11.13
N ILE A 49 -7.76 5.41 11.30
CA ILE A 49 -6.64 5.30 10.36
C ILE A 49 -6.06 3.88 10.38
N ASP A 50 -5.85 3.29 11.56
CA ASP A 50 -5.30 1.93 11.67
C ASP A 50 -6.26 0.86 11.16
N GLU A 51 -7.56 1.02 11.37
CA GLU A 51 -8.60 0.18 10.76
C GLU A 51 -8.60 0.31 9.23
N ALA A 52 -8.45 1.53 8.70
CA ALA A 52 -8.36 1.76 7.27
C ALA A 52 -7.10 1.14 6.65
N ARG A 53 -5.95 1.24 7.32
CA ARG A 53 -4.70 0.57 6.91
C ARG A 53 -4.85 -0.94 6.88
N THR A 54 -5.44 -1.52 7.92
CA THR A 54 -5.72 -2.96 7.99
C THR A 54 -6.67 -3.40 6.86
N SER A 55 -7.76 -2.65 6.62
CA SER A 55 -8.70 -2.94 5.53
C SER A 55 -8.03 -2.88 4.17
N ARG A 56 -7.22 -1.85 3.91
CA ARG A 56 -6.45 -1.73 2.67
C ARG A 56 -5.51 -2.92 2.48
N THR A 57 -4.75 -3.28 3.52
CA THR A 57 -3.83 -4.44 3.47
C THR A 57 -4.57 -5.74 3.18
N GLN A 58 -5.76 -5.94 3.77
CA GLN A 58 -6.60 -7.10 3.49
C GLN A 58 -7.09 -7.16 2.03
N GLU A 59 -7.33 -6.00 1.41
CA GLU A 59 -7.67 -5.92 -0.01
C GLU A 59 -6.43 -6.20 -0.86
N ASP A 60 -5.30 -5.60 -0.54
CA ASP A 60 -4.04 -5.77 -1.28
C ASP A 60 -3.61 -7.25 -1.35
N VAL A 61 -3.62 -7.98 -0.22
CA VAL A 61 -3.28 -9.43 -0.22
C VAL A 61 -4.25 -10.26 -1.05
N LYS A 62 -5.54 -9.90 -1.09
CA LYS A 62 -6.55 -10.58 -1.91
C LYS A 62 -6.35 -10.28 -3.39
N VAL A 63 -6.02 -9.04 -3.74
CA VAL A 63 -5.69 -8.63 -5.10
C VAL A 63 -4.46 -9.38 -5.58
N ILE A 64 -3.37 -9.40 -4.79
CA ILE A 64 -2.16 -10.17 -5.12
C ILE A 64 -2.51 -11.65 -5.37
N ASN A 65 -3.29 -12.28 -4.48
CA ASN A 65 -3.74 -13.65 -4.67
C ASN A 65 -4.54 -13.84 -5.97
N ALA A 66 -5.48 -12.94 -6.28
CA ALA A 66 -6.24 -12.99 -7.52
C ALA A 66 -5.34 -12.91 -8.76
N MET A 67 -4.36 -12.00 -8.75
CA MET A 67 -3.42 -11.80 -9.87
C MET A 67 -2.46 -12.97 -10.04
N LEU A 68 -2.03 -13.62 -8.95
CA LEU A 68 -1.27 -14.87 -9.04
C LEU A 68 -2.10 -15.98 -9.66
N ASN A 69 -3.39 -16.07 -9.34
CA ASN A 69 -4.29 -17.06 -9.95
C ASN A 69 -4.53 -16.77 -11.44
N ASP A 70 -4.64 -15.50 -11.83
CA ASP A 70 -4.76 -15.12 -13.24
C ASP A 70 -3.48 -15.43 -14.03
N LEU A 71 -2.30 -15.17 -13.46
CA LEU A 71 -1.01 -15.59 -14.02
C LEU A 71 -0.97 -17.10 -14.26
N VAL A 72 -1.35 -17.89 -13.25
CA VAL A 72 -1.38 -19.37 -13.35
C VAL A 72 -2.39 -19.83 -14.39
N LYS A 73 -3.57 -19.20 -14.45
CA LYS A 73 -4.60 -19.51 -15.43
C LYS A 73 -4.16 -19.24 -16.87
N ASP A 74 -3.38 -18.20 -17.08
CA ASP A 74 -2.89 -17.81 -18.40
C ASP A 74 -1.68 -18.61 -18.86
N THR A 75 -0.73 -18.84 -17.96
CA THR A 75 0.56 -19.48 -18.28
C THR A 75 0.56 -20.99 -18.02
N GLY A 76 -0.37 -21.48 -17.21
CA GLY A 76 -0.36 -22.84 -16.68
C GLY A 76 0.78 -23.09 -15.67
N GLN A 77 1.50 -22.05 -15.23
CA GLN A 77 2.69 -22.18 -14.41
C GLN A 77 2.55 -21.39 -13.11
N TYR A 78 2.80 -22.07 -12.00
CA TYR A 78 2.98 -21.41 -10.71
C TYR A 78 4.28 -20.62 -10.67
N PRO A 79 4.30 -19.45 -10.02
CA PRO A 79 5.49 -18.62 -9.96
C PRO A 79 6.61 -19.25 -9.13
N GLY A 80 6.29 -20.21 -8.26
CA GLY A 80 7.27 -21.10 -7.63
C GLY A 80 8.20 -21.83 -8.60
N ASN A 81 7.74 -22.12 -9.83
CA ASN A 81 8.56 -22.78 -10.87
C ASN A 81 9.67 -21.87 -11.41
N LYS A 82 9.56 -20.56 -11.23
CA LYS A 82 10.44 -19.55 -11.83
C LYS A 82 11.38 -18.89 -10.81
N LEU A 83 11.53 -19.49 -9.63
CA LEU A 83 12.34 -18.91 -8.55
C LEU A 83 13.83 -19.27 -8.60
N ALA A 84 14.28 -20.10 -9.55
CA ALA A 84 15.68 -20.50 -9.69
C ALA A 84 16.36 -20.96 -8.37
N GLY A 85 15.66 -21.79 -7.59
CA GLY A 85 16.14 -22.30 -6.29
C GLY A 85 15.86 -21.41 -5.08
N ARG A 86 15.18 -20.27 -5.29
CA ARG A 86 14.66 -19.43 -4.21
C ARG A 86 13.30 -19.91 -3.73
N THR A 87 12.87 -19.40 -2.58
CA THR A 87 11.68 -19.89 -1.86
C THR A 87 10.53 -18.89 -1.91
N PHE A 88 10.86 -17.59 -1.88
CA PHE A 88 9.88 -16.54 -1.66
C PHE A 88 9.75 -15.59 -2.85
N ILE A 89 8.59 -14.95 -2.93
CA ILE A 89 8.34 -13.79 -3.78
C ILE A 89 7.95 -12.65 -2.85
N CYS A 90 8.51 -11.47 -3.08
CA CYS A 90 8.37 -10.33 -2.16
C CYS A 90 7.95 -9.08 -2.91
N GLY A 91 6.99 -8.35 -2.34
CA GLY A 91 6.61 -7.03 -2.82
C GLY A 91 7.70 -5.98 -2.55
N PRO A 92 7.46 -4.75 -3.00
CA PRO A 92 8.30 -3.61 -2.64
C PRO A 92 8.10 -3.23 -1.18
N GLY A 93 9.09 -2.54 -0.61
CA GLY A 93 9.06 -2.07 0.77
C GLY A 93 10.17 -2.65 1.62
N THR A 94 10.10 -2.37 2.92
CA THR A 94 11.08 -2.84 3.89
C THR A 94 10.81 -4.30 4.23
N GLN A 95 11.84 -5.16 4.14
CA GLN A 95 11.74 -6.53 4.61
C GLN A 95 11.94 -6.56 6.14
N PRO A 96 11.06 -7.25 6.90
CA PRO A 96 11.25 -7.46 8.33
C PRO A 96 12.62 -8.05 8.65
N SER A 97 13.37 -7.40 9.54
CA SER A 97 14.69 -7.88 9.99
C SER A 97 14.63 -8.76 11.25
N THR A 98 13.45 -8.90 11.84
CA THR A 98 13.20 -9.66 13.07
C THR A 98 11.97 -10.57 12.90
N GLY A 99 11.82 -11.57 13.77
CA GLY A 99 10.72 -12.53 13.71
C GLY A 99 10.98 -13.69 12.75
N VAL A 100 9.93 -14.22 12.15
CA VAL A 100 10.02 -15.26 11.12
C VAL A 100 10.60 -14.67 9.85
N VAL A 101 11.68 -15.25 9.34
CA VAL A 101 12.33 -14.76 8.12
C VAL A 101 11.67 -15.35 6.88
N TRP A 102 10.89 -14.53 6.16
CA TRP A 102 10.34 -14.87 4.85
C TRP A 102 11.29 -14.38 3.75
N CYS A 103 11.32 -13.07 3.54
CA CYS A 103 12.05 -12.42 2.47
C CYS A 103 13.45 -12.00 2.89
N THR A 104 14.46 -12.36 2.09
CA THR A 104 15.83 -11.85 2.17
C THR A 104 16.38 -11.71 0.75
N ALA A 105 17.39 -10.87 0.56
CA ALA A 105 18.06 -10.72 -0.74
C ALA A 105 18.59 -12.04 -1.34
N ALA A 106 18.86 -13.05 -0.51
CA ALA A 106 19.40 -14.34 -0.94
C ALA A 106 18.33 -15.39 -1.30
N ASN A 107 17.11 -15.28 -0.77
CA ASN A 107 16.10 -16.35 -0.85
C ASN A 107 14.79 -15.94 -1.52
N SER A 108 14.70 -14.72 -2.07
CA SER A 108 13.47 -14.21 -2.68
C SER A 108 13.64 -13.56 -4.04
N ARG A 109 12.56 -13.51 -4.83
CA ARG A 109 12.45 -12.71 -6.06
C ARG A 109 11.43 -11.61 -5.90
N LEU A 110 11.48 -10.59 -6.76
CA LEU A 110 10.52 -9.49 -6.73
C LEU A 110 9.16 -9.89 -7.31
N LEU A 111 8.07 -9.52 -6.64
CA LEU A 111 6.71 -9.78 -7.11
C LEU A 111 6.41 -9.05 -8.43
N SER A 112 6.99 -7.87 -8.62
CA SER A 112 6.93 -7.10 -9.87
C SER A 112 7.45 -7.90 -11.06
N ASN A 113 8.43 -8.77 -10.84
CA ASN A 113 9.04 -9.54 -11.92
C ASN A 113 8.11 -10.60 -12.49
N HIS A 114 7.22 -11.13 -11.64
CA HIS A 114 6.20 -12.08 -12.09
C HIS A 114 4.95 -11.37 -12.64
N LEU A 115 4.51 -10.29 -11.97
CA LEU A 115 3.20 -9.70 -12.22
C LEU A 115 3.20 -8.42 -13.05
N LEU A 116 4.32 -7.70 -13.17
CA LEU A 116 4.41 -6.45 -13.93
C LEU A 116 5.25 -6.60 -15.20
N ILE A 117 6.48 -7.12 -15.08
CA ILE A 117 7.48 -7.00 -16.16
C ILE A 117 7.77 -8.32 -16.89
N ASN A 118 7.38 -9.48 -16.35
CA ASN A 118 7.71 -10.80 -16.89
C ASN A 118 9.23 -11.06 -17.00
N ASP A 119 9.94 -10.96 -15.88
CA ASP A 119 11.40 -11.24 -15.74
C ASP A 119 11.65 -11.99 -14.42
N PRO A 120 10.99 -13.13 -14.16
CA PRO A 120 11.00 -13.80 -12.86
C PRO A 120 12.38 -14.30 -12.40
N ASP A 121 13.35 -14.50 -13.30
CA ASP A 121 14.71 -14.92 -12.95
C ASP A 121 15.68 -13.75 -12.70
N GLU A 122 15.25 -12.50 -12.95
CA GLU A 122 15.99 -11.25 -12.75
C GLU A 122 17.27 -11.18 -13.60
N ASP A 123 17.24 -11.69 -14.84
CA ASP A 123 18.36 -11.65 -15.76
C ASP A 123 18.43 -10.34 -16.59
N GLY A 124 17.38 -9.52 -16.52
CA GLY A 124 17.25 -8.25 -17.23
C GLY A 124 16.73 -8.36 -18.66
N SER A 125 16.23 -9.54 -19.06
CA SER A 125 15.70 -9.86 -20.38
C SER A 125 14.22 -10.27 -20.29
N PRO A 126 13.31 -9.32 -20.02
CA PRO A 126 11.90 -9.65 -19.79
C PRO A 126 11.22 -10.30 -21.00
N GLY A 127 10.58 -11.44 -20.77
CA GLY A 127 9.72 -12.13 -21.72
C GLY A 127 10.45 -13.13 -22.60
N GLU A 128 11.60 -13.63 -22.18
CA GLU A 128 12.34 -14.67 -22.89
C GLU A 128 11.62 -16.02 -22.83
N ALA A 129 11.56 -16.72 -23.95
CA ALA A 129 10.71 -17.92 -24.06
C ALA A 129 11.28 -19.17 -23.34
N THR A 130 12.55 -19.13 -22.92
CA THR A 130 13.25 -20.23 -22.26
C THR A 130 12.97 -20.25 -20.76
N ASP A 131 13.26 -19.12 -20.09
CA ASP A 131 13.36 -19.06 -18.64
C ASP A 131 12.25 -18.19 -18.00
N ASP A 132 11.50 -17.39 -18.78
CA ASP A 132 10.35 -16.62 -18.32
C ASP A 132 9.01 -17.30 -18.62
N TYR A 133 7.91 -16.59 -18.33
CA TYR A 133 6.61 -16.95 -18.87
C TYR A 133 6.57 -16.63 -20.36
N ARG A 134 6.18 -17.63 -21.15
CA ARG A 134 6.16 -17.50 -22.62
C ARG A 134 5.35 -16.27 -23.05
N PRO A 135 5.88 -15.40 -23.90
CA PRO A 135 5.15 -14.21 -24.37
C PRO A 135 4.11 -14.52 -25.46
N THR A 136 4.14 -15.72 -26.05
CA THR A 136 3.29 -16.12 -27.16
C THR A 136 2.72 -17.53 -27.00
N GLY A 137 1.66 -17.85 -27.76
CA GLY A 137 0.99 -19.14 -27.73
C GLY A 137 -0.32 -19.15 -26.92
N ASN A 138 -0.86 -20.35 -26.68
CA ASN A 138 -2.13 -20.52 -25.95
C ASN A 138 -1.96 -20.31 -24.45
N PHE A 139 -0.85 -20.80 -23.90
CA PHE A 139 -0.45 -20.60 -22.50
C PHE A 139 0.67 -19.56 -22.45
N ARG A 140 0.29 -18.29 -22.53
CA ARG A 140 1.21 -17.15 -22.59
C ARG A 140 0.97 -16.19 -21.44
N TRP A 141 1.99 -15.44 -21.05
CA TRP A 141 1.82 -14.27 -20.21
C TRP A 141 1.03 -13.20 -20.96
N LYS A 142 -0.08 -12.73 -20.39
CA LYS A 142 -1.02 -11.83 -21.10
C LYS A 142 -0.95 -10.37 -20.69
N GLY A 143 -0.11 -10.02 -19.74
CA GLY A 143 0.13 -8.64 -19.42
C GLY A 143 0.49 -8.44 -17.97
N PRO A 144 0.83 -7.18 -17.61
CA PRO A 144 0.91 -6.80 -16.24
C PRO A 144 -0.43 -7.12 -15.58
N TYR A 145 -0.43 -8.06 -14.64
CA TYR A 145 -1.59 -8.39 -13.82
C TYR A 145 -1.83 -7.32 -12.75
N LEU A 146 -0.82 -6.50 -12.48
CA LEU A 146 -0.88 -5.32 -11.62
C LEU A 146 -0.33 -4.10 -12.38
N GLN A 147 -0.91 -2.92 -12.14
CA GLN A 147 -0.38 -1.67 -12.73
C GLN A 147 0.78 -1.12 -11.91
N THR A 148 0.59 -1.09 -10.60
CA THR A 148 1.60 -0.74 -9.61
C THR A 148 1.41 -1.66 -8.42
N LEU A 149 2.49 -1.86 -7.66
CA LEU A 149 2.42 -2.46 -6.35
C LEU A 149 3.16 -1.52 -5.41
N ASP A 150 2.44 -0.99 -4.44
CA ASP A 150 3.04 -0.18 -3.37
C ASP A 150 3.38 -1.11 -2.19
N PRO A 151 4.28 -0.67 -1.28
CA PRO A 151 4.42 -1.31 0.02
C PRO A 151 3.11 -1.29 0.80
N ASP A 152 3.04 -2.09 1.87
CA ASP A 152 1.91 -2.03 2.79
C ASP A 152 1.78 -0.62 3.44
N PRO A 153 0.64 -0.30 4.09
CA PRO A 153 0.41 1.02 4.65
C PRO A 153 1.39 1.45 5.77
N TRP A 154 2.21 0.53 6.27
CA TRP A 154 3.28 0.76 7.24
C TRP A 154 4.67 0.79 6.58
N GLY A 155 4.76 0.56 5.27
CA GLY A 155 5.98 0.63 4.47
C GLY A 155 6.73 -0.70 4.33
N ASN A 156 6.11 -1.81 4.75
CA ASN A 156 6.70 -3.13 4.71
C ASN A 156 6.36 -3.88 3.43
N ALA A 157 7.22 -4.84 3.06
CA ALA A 157 7.02 -5.68 1.90
C ALA A 157 6.06 -6.85 2.20
N TYR A 158 5.13 -7.09 1.28
CA TYR A 158 4.37 -8.34 1.23
C TYR A 158 5.30 -9.52 0.93
N ALA A 159 5.00 -10.70 1.49
CA ALA A 159 5.76 -11.92 1.29
C ALA A 159 4.86 -13.08 0.85
N ILE A 160 5.40 -13.94 -0.01
CA ILE A 160 4.73 -15.11 -0.56
C ILE A 160 5.69 -16.29 -0.53
N ASN A 161 5.34 -17.41 0.10
CA ASN A 161 6.14 -18.65 0.09
C ASN A 161 5.84 -19.49 -1.17
N ALA A 162 6.08 -18.89 -2.34
CA ALA A 162 5.63 -19.41 -3.63
C ALA A 162 6.25 -20.77 -4.03
N SER A 163 7.40 -21.18 -3.48
CA SER A 163 7.94 -22.53 -3.72
C SER A 163 7.07 -23.65 -3.15
N THR A 164 6.12 -23.35 -2.27
CA THR A 164 5.14 -24.35 -1.80
C THR A 164 4.04 -24.63 -2.83
N LEU A 165 3.89 -23.79 -3.86
CA LEU A 165 2.92 -23.97 -4.94
C LEU A 165 3.36 -25.01 -5.98
N VAL A 166 4.63 -25.43 -5.95
CA VAL A 166 5.15 -26.48 -6.83
C VAL A 166 5.00 -27.85 -6.17
N GLY A 167 4.62 -28.84 -6.98
CA GLY A 167 4.17 -30.14 -6.51
C GLY A 167 5.16 -30.85 -5.57
N GLY A 168 4.64 -31.57 -4.58
CA GLY A 168 5.42 -32.32 -3.59
C GLY A 168 5.48 -31.65 -2.21
N ASN A 169 4.99 -30.41 -2.08
CA ASN A 169 4.88 -29.72 -0.81
C ASN A 169 3.45 -29.79 -0.25
N THR A 170 3.31 -30.02 1.06
CA THR A 170 2.02 -30.03 1.78
C THR A 170 1.80 -28.79 2.65
N SER A 171 2.81 -27.93 2.75
CA SER A 171 2.75 -26.67 3.48
C SER A 171 1.76 -25.70 2.81
N PRO A 172 1.05 -24.88 3.61
CA PRO A 172 0.17 -23.84 3.09
C PRO A 172 0.97 -22.76 2.35
N THR A 173 0.46 -22.32 1.20
CA THR A 173 0.95 -21.10 0.56
C THR A 173 0.17 -19.89 1.03
N TRP A 174 0.87 -18.86 1.49
CA TRP A 174 0.33 -17.60 1.95
C TRP A 174 0.80 -16.45 1.08
N VAL A 175 -0.06 -15.45 0.96
CA VAL A 175 0.32 -14.06 0.71
C VAL A 175 0.13 -13.33 2.04
N VAL A 176 1.18 -12.73 2.60
CA VAL A 176 1.15 -12.14 3.94
C VAL A 176 1.84 -10.78 3.98
N SER A 177 1.31 -9.88 4.81
CA SER A 177 1.91 -8.61 5.23
C SER A 177 2.28 -8.72 6.70
N PRO A 178 3.43 -8.16 7.14
CA PRO A 178 3.85 -8.19 8.53
C PRO A 178 3.07 -7.21 9.42
N GLY A 179 2.17 -6.42 8.84
CA GLY A 179 1.26 -5.57 9.60
C GLY A 179 1.95 -4.37 10.29
N PRO A 180 1.25 -3.76 11.28
CA PRO A 180 1.71 -2.59 12.00
C PRO A 180 3.07 -2.69 12.66
N ASP A 181 3.42 -3.84 13.24
CA ASP A 181 4.68 -4.01 13.97
C ASP A 181 5.88 -4.26 13.05
N GLY A 182 5.63 -4.61 11.78
CA GLY A 182 6.67 -4.87 10.79
C GLY A 182 7.46 -6.15 11.04
N VAL A 183 6.89 -7.12 11.74
CA VAL A 183 7.52 -8.39 12.12
C VAL A 183 6.62 -9.56 11.74
N PHE A 184 7.05 -10.42 10.82
CA PHE A 184 6.30 -11.65 10.55
C PHE A 184 6.31 -12.56 11.78
N GLN A 185 5.11 -12.95 12.25
CA GLN A 185 4.96 -13.95 13.31
C GLN A 185 4.39 -15.28 12.79
N THR A 186 3.80 -15.29 11.61
CA THR A 186 3.27 -16.46 10.92
C THR A 186 4.41 -17.25 10.29
N ALA A 187 4.58 -18.50 10.71
CA ALA A 187 5.55 -19.40 10.08
C ALA A 187 5.03 -19.92 8.74
N THR A 188 5.95 -20.28 7.84
CA THR A 188 5.60 -20.85 6.51
C THR A 188 4.88 -22.19 6.58
N THR A 189 4.92 -22.86 7.74
CA THR A 189 4.22 -24.11 8.03
C THR A 189 2.88 -23.90 8.75
N ASP A 190 2.60 -22.70 9.25
CA ASP A 190 1.41 -22.44 10.05
C ASP A 190 0.14 -22.49 9.19
N THR A 191 -0.90 -23.13 9.72
CA THR A 191 -2.18 -23.29 9.03
C THR A 191 -3.16 -22.13 9.29
N SER A 192 -2.76 -21.19 10.16
CA SER A 192 -3.48 -19.95 10.49
C SER A 192 -2.48 -18.80 10.63
N LEU A 193 -2.97 -17.57 10.46
CA LEU A 193 -2.20 -16.36 10.75
C LEU A 193 -1.92 -16.25 12.25
N SER A 194 -0.77 -15.67 12.59
CA SER A 194 -0.31 -15.41 13.95
C SER A 194 -0.02 -13.93 14.14
N GLY A 195 -0.23 -13.40 15.35
CA GLY A 195 0.09 -12.00 15.66
C GLY A 195 -0.83 -10.99 14.98
N ASP A 196 -0.23 -9.91 14.47
CA ASP A 196 -0.88 -8.86 13.68
C ASP A 196 -0.65 -9.01 12.17
N ASP A 197 -0.05 -10.14 11.74
CA ASP A 197 0.08 -10.49 10.33
C ASP A 197 -1.29 -10.52 9.62
N ILE A 198 -1.31 -9.95 8.42
CA ILE A 198 -2.50 -9.89 7.57
C ILE A 198 -2.22 -10.68 6.32
N GLY A 199 -3.00 -11.71 6.04
CA GLY A 199 -2.74 -12.54 4.87
C GLY A 199 -3.92 -13.35 4.37
N VAL A 200 -3.73 -13.95 3.20
CA VAL A 200 -4.67 -14.88 2.58
C VAL A 200 -3.91 -16.11 2.12
N ARG A 201 -4.56 -17.28 2.25
CA ARG A 201 -4.03 -18.54 1.77
C ARG A 201 -4.39 -18.74 0.31
N ILE A 202 -3.41 -19.15 -0.50
CA ILE A 202 -3.60 -19.58 -1.88
C ILE A 202 -4.01 -21.06 -1.88
N LYS A 203 -5.00 -21.44 -2.70
CA LYS A 203 -5.51 -22.81 -2.81
C LYS A 203 -5.42 -23.32 -4.23
#